data_AF-A0A920JAT7-F1
#
_entry.id   AF-A0A920JAT7-F1
#
_cell.length_a   1.000
_cell.length_b   1.000
_cell.length_c   1.000
_cell.angle_alpha   90.00
_cell.angle_beta   90.00
_cell.angle_gamma   90.00
#
_symmetry.space_group_name_H-M   'P 1'
#
loop_
_entity.id
_entity.type
_entity.pdbx_description
1 polymer ?
#
loop_
_entity_poly.entity_id
_entity_poly.type
_entity_poly.pdbx_seq_one_letter_code
_entity_poly.pdbx_strand_id
1 'polypeptide(L)'
;MVHYDDVILTIRDFFIERLGYASEMKIPAERSCSTPGWGILSVPTQNTVLKSSAGFQNSGIEQSMLIGPSRKSFLAKVSSGIELSPLERDFPCAAVCSIGVWKGKSAEDA
;
A
#
# COMPACT_ATOMS: atom_id res chain seq x y z
N MET A 1 -7.99 -6.36 19.01
CA MET A 1 -7.26 -5.46 18.08
C MET A 1 -5.94 -6.14 17.77
N VAL A 2 -5.54 -6.22 16.50
CA VAL A 2 -4.25 -6.83 16.13
C VAL A 2 -3.16 -5.76 16.28
N HIS A 3 -2.08 -6.08 16.98
CA HIS A 3 -0.92 -5.21 17.14
C HIS A 3 0.21 -5.67 16.22
N TYR A 4 0.88 -4.73 15.57
CA TYR A 4 2.09 -4.97 14.79
C TYR A 4 3.21 -4.13 15.38
N ASP A 5 4.36 -4.74 15.68
CA ASP A 5 5.54 -4.03 16.16
C ASP A 5 6.16 -3.19 15.04
N ASP A 6 6.28 -3.79 13.85
CA ASP A 6 6.57 -3.09 12.60
C ASP A 6 5.70 -3.66 11.48
N VAL A 7 4.64 -2.93 11.18
CA VAL A 7 3.68 -3.27 10.11
C VAL A 7 4.32 -3.24 8.72
N ILE A 8 5.35 -2.42 8.48
CA ILE A 8 6.02 -2.36 7.18
C ILE A 8 6.87 -3.61 6.97
N LEU A 9 7.67 -3.98 7.97
CA LEU A 9 8.45 -5.23 7.93
C LEU A 9 7.54 -6.45 7.84
N THR A 10 6.44 -6.46 8.58
CA THR A 10 5.47 -7.57 8.53
C THR A 10 4.88 -7.75 7.13
N ILE A 11 4.48 -6.66 6.47
CA ILE A 11 3.96 -6.72 5.09
C ILE A 11 5.07 -7.16 4.11
N ARG A 12 6.30 -6.66 4.28
CA ARG A 12 7.44 -7.03 3.44
C ARG A 12 7.69 -8.54 3.51
N ASP A 13 7.80 -9.07 4.72
CA ASP A 13 8.14 -10.48 4.94
C ASP A 13 7.01 -11.38 4.41
N PHE A 14 5.75 -10.96 4.58
CA PHE A 14 4.60 -11.61 3.95
C PHE A 14 4.69 -11.62 2.42
N PHE A 15 5.07 -10.49 1.78
CA PHE A 15 5.24 -10.46 0.32
C PHE A 15 6.36 -11.38 -0.15
N ILE A 16 7.52 -11.38 0.52
CA ILE A 16 8.63 -12.27 0.18
C ILE A 16 8.18 -13.73 0.23
N GLU A 17 7.47 -14.13 1.29
CA GLU A 17 6.95 -15.50 1.43
C GLU A 17 5.97 -15.85 0.30
N ARG A 18 5.02 -14.96 -0.02
CA ARG A 18 4.02 -15.20 -1.06
C ARG A 18 4.61 -15.22 -2.47
N LEU A 19 5.60 -14.37 -2.74
CA LEU A 19 6.32 -14.36 -4.01
C LEU A 19 7.18 -15.61 -4.18
N GLY A 20 7.81 -16.09 -3.10
CA GLY A 20 8.53 -17.36 -3.08
C GLY A 20 7.59 -18.53 -3.43
N TYR A 21 6.43 -18.61 -2.77
CA TYR A 21 5.41 -19.62 -3.09
C TYR A 21 4.92 -19.53 -4.54
N ALA A 22 4.66 -18.32 -5.05
CA ALA A 22 4.24 -18.13 -6.44
C ALA A 22 5.32 -18.61 -7.44
N SER A 23 6.59 -18.35 -7.13
CA SER A 23 7.73 -18.81 -7.91
C SER A 23 7.84 -20.35 -7.93
N GLU A 24 7.68 -21.02 -6.78
CA GLU A 24 7.62 -22.48 -6.70
C GLU A 24 6.49 -23.07 -7.54
N MET A 25 5.36 -22.36 -7.62
CA MET A 25 4.22 -22.72 -8.46
C MET A 25 4.38 -22.32 -9.94
N LYS A 26 5.58 -21.85 -10.33
CA LYS A 26 5.92 -21.41 -11.70
C LYS A 26 5.03 -20.27 -12.21
N ILE A 27 4.53 -19.43 -11.32
CA ILE A 27 3.83 -18.19 -11.70
C ILE A 27 4.89 -17.15 -12.07
N PRO A 28 4.90 -16.64 -13.31
CA PRO A 28 5.89 -15.66 -13.73
C PRO A 28 5.78 -14.36 -12.91
N ALA A 29 6.92 -13.74 -12.62
CA ALA A 29 6.96 -12.50 -11.86
C ALA A 29 6.19 -11.38 -12.56
N GLU A 30 6.19 -11.33 -13.89
CA GLU A 30 5.49 -10.31 -14.68
C GLU A 30 3.96 -10.45 -14.62
N ARG A 31 3.46 -11.59 -14.15
CA ARG A 31 2.03 -11.84 -13.93
C ARG A 31 1.60 -11.64 -12.48
N SER A 32 2.51 -11.20 -11.63
CA SER A 32 2.28 -11.01 -10.20
C SER A 32 2.28 -9.53 -9.85
N CYS A 33 1.36 -9.14 -8.97
CA CYS A 33 1.27 -7.77 -8.47
C CYS A 33 1.07 -7.82 -6.96
N SER A 34 1.85 -7.03 -6.23
CA SER A 34 1.79 -6.96 -4.78
C SER A 34 0.81 -5.88 -4.34
N THR A 35 -0.09 -6.21 -3.43
CA THR A 35 -0.97 -5.21 -2.80
C THR A 35 -0.89 -5.29 -1.28
N PRO A 36 -0.60 -4.19 -0.58
CA PRO A 36 -0.49 -4.16 0.88
C PRO A 36 -1.84 -4.25 1.59
N GLY A 37 -2.95 -4.45 0.85
CA GLY A 37 -4.26 -4.65 1.46
C GLY A 37 -4.72 -3.46 2.29
N TRP A 38 -4.59 -2.24 1.75
CA TRP A 38 -5.00 -1.01 2.44
C TRP A 38 -6.43 -1.14 2.97
N GLY A 39 -6.64 -0.91 4.26
CA GLY A 39 -7.94 -1.04 4.93
C GLY A 39 -8.39 -2.46 5.31
N ILE A 40 -7.59 -3.51 5.05
CA ILE A 40 -7.78 -4.85 5.65
C ILE A 40 -7.01 -4.94 6.98
N LEU A 41 -5.84 -4.30 7.05
CA LEU A 41 -5.11 -4.14 8.29
C LEU A 41 -5.85 -3.11 9.16
N SER A 42 -6.29 -3.56 10.33
CA SER A 42 -7.00 -2.77 11.35
C SER A 42 -6.11 -1.69 12.01
N VAL A 43 -5.04 -1.26 11.34
CA VAL A 43 -4.07 -0.27 11.83
C VAL A 43 -4.43 1.09 11.24
N PRO A 44 -4.99 2.01 12.04
CA PRO A 44 -5.63 3.22 11.55
C PRO A 44 -4.64 4.39 11.44
N THR A 45 -3.44 4.16 10.90
CA THR A 45 -2.47 5.24 10.72
C THR A 45 -2.24 5.50 9.24
N GLN A 46 -2.83 6.60 8.75
CA GLN A 46 -2.61 7.18 7.41
C GLN A 46 -1.12 7.25 7.04
N ASN A 47 -0.26 7.42 8.05
CA ASN A 47 1.20 7.51 7.91
C ASN A 47 1.83 6.19 7.42
N THR A 48 1.25 5.04 7.77
CA THR A 48 1.78 3.71 7.40
C THR A 48 1.57 3.41 5.93
N VAL A 49 0.40 3.78 5.41
CA VAL A 49 0.01 3.58 4.01
C VAL A 49 0.98 4.30 3.07
N LEU A 50 1.32 5.54 3.37
CA LEU A 50 2.24 6.36 2.58
C LEU A 50 3.72 6.02 2.79
N LYS A 51 4.10 5.56 3.98
CA LYS A 51 5.48 5.08 4.25
C LYS A 51 5.75 3.72 3.60
N SER A 52 4.74 2.87 3.49
CA SER A 52 4.86 1.55 2.87
C SER A 52 5.27 1.62 1.40
N SER A 53 4.72 2.57 0.62
CA SER A 53 5.03 2.65 -0.82
C SER A 53 6.49 3.02 -1.10
N ALA A 54 7.13 3.82 -0.24
CA ALA A 54 8.56 4.12 -0.34
C ALA A 54 9.47 3.03 0.27
N GLY A 55 8.98 2.30 1.28
CA GLY A 55 9.76 1.28 1.98
C GLY A 55 10.05 0.01 1.16
N PHE A 56 9.21 -0.32 0.18
CA PHE A 56 9.37 -1.55 -0.60
C PHE A 56 10.37 -1.44 -1.76
N GLN A 57 10.70 -0.22 -2.22
CA GLN A 57 11.67 -0.03 -3.32
C GLN A 57 13.06 -0.57 -2.96
N ASN A 58 13.43 -0.55 -1.67
CA ASN A 58 14.71 -1.06 -1.18
C ASN A 58 14.65 -2.51 -0.63
N SER A 59 13.50 -3.18 -0.80
CA SER A 59 13.27 -4.50 -0.21
C SER A 59 13.56 -5.69 -1.14
N GLY A 60 14.03 -5.43 -2.37
CA GLY A 60 14.25 -6.46 -3.39
C GLY A 60 12.97 -7.00 -4.02
N ILE A 61 11.83 -6.33 -3.79
CA ILE A 61 10.54 -6.65 -4.41
C ILE A 61 10.46 -5.86 -5.73
N GLU A 62 10.61 -6.56 -6.86
CA GLU A 62 10.61 -5.96 -8.20
C GLU A 62 9.21 -5.88 -8.83
N GLN A 63 8.20 -6.54 -8.23
CA GLN A 63 6.84 -6.56 -8.76
C GLN A 63 6.14 -5.22 -8.57
N SER A 64 5.32 -4.85 -9.56
CA SER A 64 4.44 -3.69 -9.48
C SER A 64 3.58 -3.69 -8.21
N MET A 65 3.49 -2.53 -7.58
CA MET A 65 2.68 -2.31 -6.38
C MET A 65 1.32 -1.73 -6.74
N LEU A 66 0.24 -2.44 -6.41
CA LEU A 66 -1.13 -1.96 -6.57
C LEU A 66 -1.65 -1.32 -5.28
N ILE A 67 -2.13 -0.09 -5.42
CA ILE A 67 -2.76 0.67 -4.34
C ILE A 67 -4.26 0.86 -4.59
N GLY A 68 -5.06 0.70 -3.54
CA GLY A 68 -6.53 0.78 -3.63
C GLY A 68 -7.15 1.64 -2.52
N PRO A 69 -6.98 2.97 -2.54
CA PRO A 69 -7.49 3.87 -1.51
C PRO A 69 -8.99 4.16 -1.63
N SER A 70 -9.63 3.84 -2.76
CA SER A 70 -11.00 4.22 -3.09
C SER A 70 -11.98 4.01 -1.92
N ARG A 71 -12.49 5.14 -1.40
CA ARG A 71 -13.50 5.26 -0.33
C ARG A 71 -13.17 4.54 0.98
N LYS A 72 -11.92 4.12 1.20
CA LYS A 72 -11.50 3.39 2.40
C LYS A 72 -11.64 4.24 3.66
N SER A 73 -11.90 3.58 4.80
CA SER A 73 -12.15 4.23 6.10
C SER A 73 -10.97 5.06 6.61
N PHE A 74 -9.72 4.74 6.26
CA PHE A 74 -8.56 5.55 6.67
C PHE A 74 -8.57 6.96 6.05
N LEU A 75 -9.32 7.17 4.96
CA LEU A 75 -9.53 8.48 4.36
C LEU A 75 -10.55 9.34 5.11
N ALA A 76 -11.32 8.75 6.04
CA ALA A 76 -12.41 9.45 6.73
C ALA A 76 -11.91 10.62 7.59
N LYS A 77 -10.70 10.52 8.15
CA LYS A 77 -10.17 11.46 9.16
C LYS A 77 -8.86 12.11 8.71
N VAL A 78 -8.71 12.39 7.41
CA VAL A 78 -7.48 13.00 6.85
C VAL A 78 -7.36 14.48 7.20
N SER A 79 -8.47 15.14 7.51
CA SER A 79 -8.52 16.54 7.92
C SER A 79 -8.94 16.65 9.38
N SER A 80 -8.20 17.45 10.16
CA SER A 80 -8.51 17.65 11.58
C SER A 80 -9.93 18.19 11.77
N GLY A 81 -10.70 17.55 12.65
CA GLY A 81 -12.05 17.99 13.02
C GLY A 81 -13.15 17.68 12.01
N ILE A 82 -12.85 17.01 10.89
CA ILE A 82 -13.85 16.63 9.87
C ILE A 82 -13.78 15.13 9.64
N GLU A 83 -14.93 14.45 9.75
CA GLU A 83 -15.09 13.04 9.40
C GLU A 83 -15.87 12.90 8.09
N LEU A 84 -15.21 12.42 7.05
CA LEU A 84 -15.77 12.26 5.70
C LEU A 84 -16.56 10.96 5.56
N SER A 85 -17.79 11.05 5.07
CA SER A 85 -18.57 9.92 4.59
C SER A 85 -17.90 9.25 3.38
N PRO A 86 -18.28 8.02 2.99
CA PRO A 86 -17.69 7.34 1.82
C PRO A 86 -17.76 8.15 0.52
N LEU A 87 -18.80 8.96 0.32
CA LEU A 87 -18.97 9.76 -0.89
C LEU A 87 -18.10 11.03 -0.90
N GLU A 88 -17.64 11.49 0.25
CA GLU A 88 -16.78 12.67 0.39
C GLU A 88 -15.28 12.34 0.27
N ARG A 89 -14.95 11.07 0.04
CA ARG A 89 -13.55 10.58 0.01
C ARG A 89 -12.91 10.62 -1.37
N ASP A 90 -13.58 11.15 -2.39
CA ASP A 90 -13.04 11.16 -3.77
C ASP A 90 -11.79 12.04 -3.88
N PHE A 91 -11.80 13.24 -3.27
CA PHE A 91 -10.62 14.13 -3.24
C PHE A 91 -9.42 13.53 -2.50
N PRO A 92 -9.55 13.05 -1.24
CA PRO A 92 -8.41 12.43 -0.57
C PRO A 92 -7.98 11.11 -1.21
N CYS A 93 -8.90 10.38 -1.87
CA CYS A 93 -8.54 9.23 -2.70
C CYS A 93 -7.63 9.65 -3.86
N ALA A 94 -8.03 10.69 -4.62
CA ALA A 94 -7.23 11.20 -5.72
C ALA A 94 -5.84 11.66 -5.24
N ALA A 95 -5.75 12.38 -4.12
CA ALA A 95 -4.49 12.80 -3.54
C ALA A 95 -3.57 11.61 -3.19
N VAL A 96 -4.11 10.56 -2.54
CA VAL A 96 -3.33 9.35 -2.22
C VAL A 96 -2.89 8.60 -3.48
N CYS A 97 -3.76 8.50 -4.49
CA CYS A 97 -3.39 7.92 -5.79
C CYS A 97 -2.23 8.70 -6.43
N SER A 98 -2.30 10.03 -6.45
CA SER A 98 -1.25 10.89 -7.00
C SER A 98 0.08 10.72 -6.26
N ILE A 99 0.06 10.66 -4.92
CA ILE A 99 1.26 10.40 -4.13
C ILE A 99 1.82 8.99 -4.45
N GLY A 100 0.96 7.99 -4.57
CA GLY A 100 1.34 6.64 -4.94
C GLY A 100 2.07 6.55 -6.28
N VAL A 101 1.51 7.20 -7.32
CA VAL A 101 2.15 7.29 -8.64
C VAL A 101 3.48 8.04 -8.56
N TRP A 102 3.53 9.19 -7.86
CA TRP A 102 4.75 9.96 -7.69
C TRP A 102 5.87 9.15 -7.01
N LYS A 103 5.52 8.38 -5.97
CA LYS A 103 6.46 7.53 -5.23
C LYS A 103 6.84 6.26 -5.99
N GLY A 104 5.97 5.76 -6.87
CA GLY A 104 6.18 4.55 -7.64
C GLY A 104 6.99 4.71 -8.92
N LYS A 105 7.31 5.94 -9.36
CA LYS A 105 8.23 6.16 -10.48
C LYS A 105 9.63 5.60 -10.15
N SER A 106 10.21 4.84 -11.08
CA SER A 106 11.64 4.50 -11.05
C SER A 106 12.47 5.77 -11.26
N ALA A 107 13.67 5.84 -10.69
CA ALA A 107 14.62 6.93 -10.91
C ALA A 107 15.03 7.10 -12.40
N GLU A 108 14.66 6.15 -13.26
CA GLU A 108 14.92 6.17 -14.70
C GLU A 108 13.87 6.96 -15.52
N ASP A 109 12.77 7.40 -14.88
CA ASP A 109 11.63 8.09 -15.53
C ASP A 109 11.55 9.61 -15.26
N ALA A 110 12.66 10.24 -14.84
CA ALA A 110 12.77 11.66 -14.50
C ALA A 110 13.98 12.32 -15.19
#